data_AF-A0A6V8PMA2-F1
#
_entry.id   AF-A0A6V8PMA2-F1
#
_cell.length_a   1.000
_cell.length_b   1.000
_cell.length_c   1.000
_cell.angle_alpha   90.00
_cell.angle_beta   90.00
_cell.angle_gamma   90.00
#
_symmetry.space_group_name_H-M   'P 1'
#
loop_
_entity.id
_entity.type
_entity.pdbx_description
1 polymer ?
#
loop_
_entity_poly.entity_id
_entity_poly.type
_entity_poly.pdbx_seq_one_letter_code
_entity_poly.pdbx_strand_id
1 'polypeptide(L)'
;FYLPATQIATQVAETELSTNIAMLGGLVGVTRLVSAEAIRESLAERFGGSKFLASATTAALDDVLKSKFAQVTQLVDRNMEVVHKASEAVQEYFIKKREAGSLCMLR
;
A
#
# COMPACT_ATOMS: atom_id res chain seq x y z
N PHE A 1 -6.99 -11.88 -5.95
CA PHE A 1 -7.05 -10.45 -6.30
C PHE A 1 -5.69 -10.00 -6.81
N TYR A 2 -5.67 -9.07 -7.74
CA TYR A 2 -4.49 -8.42 -8.30
C TYR A 2 -4.57 -6.90 -8.08
N LEU A 3 -3.43 -6.29 -7.76
CA LEU A 3 -3.26 -4.85 -7.60
C LEU A 3 -1.83 -4.46 -7.99
N PRO A 4 -1.62 -3.52 -8.93
CA PRO A 4 -0.29 -2.99 -9.26
C PRO A 4 0.18 -1.95 -8.22
N ALA A 5 0.34 -2.36 -6.96
CA ALA A 5 0.51 -1.47 -5.82
C ALA A 5 1.68 -0.47 -5.95
N THR A 6 2.87 -0.95 -6.33
CA THR A 6 4.05 -0.08 -6.49
C THR A 6 3.88 0.94 -7.61
N GLN A 7 3.25 0.55 -8.72
CA GLN A 7 2.99 1.46 -9.83
C GLN A 7 2.05 2.59 -9.40
N ILE A 8 0.99 2.25 -8.66
CA ILE A 8 0.05 3.24 -8.10
C ILE A 8 0.77 4.18 -7.12
N ALA A 9 1.58 3.64 -6.21
CA ALA A 9 2.34 4.45 -5.25
C ALA A 9 3.27 5.45 -5.96
N THR A 10 4.01 5.00 -6.97
CA THR A 10 4.90 5.87 -7.75
C THR A 10 4.15 6.91 -8.56
N GLN A 11 3.00 6.56 -9.15
CA GLN A 11 2.22 7.50 -9.97
C GLN A 11 1.48 8.56 -9.16
N VAL A 12 1.01 8.23 -7.95
CA VAL A 12 0.16 9.11 -7.14
C VAL A 12 0.97 9.87 -6.08
N ALA A 13 1.87 9.19 -5.38
CA ALA A 13 2.68 9.78 -4.31
C ALA A 13 4.13 10.09 -4.74
N GLU A 14 4.47 9.90 -6.01
CA GLU A 14 5.81 10.17 -6.58
C GLU A 14 6.91 9.37 -5.85
N THR A 15 6.54 8.25 -5.21
CA THR A 15 7.47 7.41 -4.46
C THR A 15 6.98 5.98 -4.31
N GLU A 16 7.90 5.03 -4.47
CA GLU A 16 7.65 3.60 -4.20
C GLU A 16 7.45 3.30 -2.71
N LEU A 17 7.89 4.21 -1.82
CA LEU A 17 7.80 4.02 -0.37
C LEU A 17 6.34 3.95 0.14
N SER A 18 5.39 4.47 -0.65
CA SER A 18 3.95 4.36 -0.39
C SER A 18 3.33 3.04 -0.90
N THR A 19 4.12 2.06 -1.36
CA THR A 19 3.61 0.75 -1.83
C THR A 19 2.79 0.04 -0.76
N ASN A 20 3.18 0.11 0.51
CA ASN A 20 2.43 -0.46 1.63
C ASN A 20 1.04 0.18 1.80
N ILE A 21 0.94 1.50 1.58
CA ILE A 21 -0.32 2.24 1.61
C ILE A 21 -1.21 1.85 0.43
N ALA A 22 -0.64 1.65 -0.76
CA ALA A 22 -1.39 1.12 -1.90
C ALA A 22 -1.94 -0.29 -1.60
N MET A 23 -1.13 -1.18 -1.03
CA MET A 23 -1.61 -2.52 -0.62
C MET A 23 -2.74 -2.44 0.41
N LEU A 24 -2.64 -1.52 1.39
CA LEU A 24 -3.70 -1.26 2.36
C LEU A 24 -4.99 -0.80 1.67
N GLY A 25 -4.90 0.12 0.70
CA GLY A 25 -6.04 0.55 -0.10
C GLY A 25 -6.71 -0.61 -0.84
N GLY A 26 -5.93 -1.48 -1.49
CA GLY A 26 -6.49 -2.68 -2.13
C GLY A 26 -7.22 -3.59 -1.14
N LEU A 27 -6.64 -3.82 0.05
CA LEU A 27 -7.28 -4.62 1.09
C LEU A 27 -8.60 -4.00 1.55
N VAL A 28 -8.65 -2.69 1.74
CA VAL A 28 -9.87 -1.96 2.12
C VAL A 28 -10.91 -2.01 1.01
N GLY A 29 -10.50 -1.86 -0.25
CA GLY A 29 -11.38 -1.98 -1.42
C GLY A 29 -12.07 -3.34 -1.52
N VAL A 30 -11.37 -4.42 -1.15
CA VAL A 30 -11.92 -5.78 -1.13
C VAL A 30 -12.79 -6.03 0.11
N THR A 31 -12.30 -5.67 1.29
CA THR A 31 -12.91 -6.10 2.57
C THR A 31 -13.97 -5.15 3.11
N ARG A 32 -13.87 -3.85 2.81
CA ARG A 32 -14.76 -2.78 3.28
C ARG A 32 -14.91 -2.70 4.81
N LEU A 33 -13.89 -3.13 5.56
CA LEU A 33 -13.93 -3.23 7.02
C LEU A 33 -13.65 -1.91 7.75
N VAL A 34 -12.96 -0.97 7.11
CA VAL A 34 -12.46 0.27 7.75
C VAL A 34 -12.93 1.49 6.96
N SER A 35 -13.35 2.54 7.65
CA SER A 35 -13.76 3.81 7.02
C SER A 35 -12.55 4.61 6.53
N ALA A 36 -12.76 5.45 5.52
CA ALA A 36 -11.70 6.35 5.03
C ALA A 36 -11.21 7.31 6.13
N GLU A 37 -12.09 7.72 7.05
CA GLU A 37 -11.73 8.59 8.18
C GLU A 37 -10.75 7.92 9.13
N ALA A 38 -11.06 6.68 9.56
CA ALA A 38 -10.19 5.93 10.45
C ALA A 38 -8.80 5.67 9.85
N ILE A 39 -8.72 5.49 8.52
CA ILE A 39 -7.44 5.37 7.81
C ILE A 39 -6.67 6.69 7.86
N ARG A 40 -7.34 7.82 7.59
CA ARG A 40 -6.70 9.15 7.64
C ARG A 40 -6.17 9.46 9.03
N GLU A 41 -6.96 9.24 10.07
CA GLU A 41 -6.55 9.39 11.47
C GLU A 41 -5.32 8.52 11.77
N SER A 42 -5.34 7.25 11.35
CA SER A 42 -4.20 6.34 11.55
C SER A 42 -2.93 6.81 10.84
N LEU A 43 -3.04 7.35 9.62
CA LEU A 43 -1.90 7.92 8.88
C LEU A 43 -1.38 9.20 9.56
N ALA A 44 -2.27 10.06 10.01
CA ALA A 44 -1.92 11.28 10.75
C ALA A 44 -1.21 10.93 12.06
N GLU A 45 -1.67 9.93 12.80
CA GLU A 45 -1.00 9.47 14.02
C GLU A 45 0.37 8.83 13.74
N ARG A 46 0.49 8.03 12.68
CA ARG A 46 1.75 7.40 12.24
C ARG A 46 2.81 8.44 11.89
N PHE A 47 2.46 9.40 11.04
CA PHE A 47 3.43 10.39 10.55
C PHE A 47 3.55 11.62 11.46
N GLY A 48 2.55 11.90 12.29
CA GLY A 48 2.53 13.00 13.27
C GLY A 48 3.34 12.74 14.55
N GLY A 49 3.85 11.51 14.75
CA GLY A 49 5.02 11.27 15.57
C GLY A 49 4.81 11.08 17.08
N SER A 50 3.67 10.57 17.54
CA SER A 50 3.45 10.41 19.00
C SER A 50 3.00 9.04 19.51
N LYS A 51 2.55 8.09 18.67
CA LYS A 51 1.94 6.85 19.19
C LYS A 51 2.37 5.51 18.58
N PHE A 52 3.01 5.48 17.42
CA PHE A 52 3.34 4.21 16.77
C PHE A 52 4.73 3.69 17.15
N LEU A 53 4.78 2.56 17.87
CA LEU A 53 5.95 1.69 17.97
C LEU A 53 6.12 0.96 16.63
N ALA A 54 6.64 1.67 15.64
CA ALA A 54 7.02 1.08 14.37
C ALA A 54 8.26 0.19 14.57
N SER A 55 8.40 -0.87 13.77
CA SER A 55 9.67 -1.61 13.73
C SER A 55 10.79 -0.64 13.33
N ALA A 56 12.04 -0.90 13.75
CA ALA A 56 13.18 -0.02 13.44
C ALA A 56 13.30 0.28 11.93
N THR A 57 12.97 -0.68 11.08
CA THR A 57 12.96 -0.53 9.62
C THR A 57 11.82 0.35 9.11
N THR A 58 10.64 0.27 9.74
CA THR A 58 9.48 1.10 9.38
C THR A 58 9.65 2.54 9.87
N ALA A 59 10.28 2.74 11.03
CA ALA A 59 10.64 4.07 11.50
C ALA A 59 11.60 4.77 10.53
N ALA A 60 12.64 4.07 10.06
CA ALA A 60 13.56 4.60 9.06
C ALA A 60 12.85 4.94 7.73
N LEU A 61 11.89 4.11 7.30
CA LEU A 61 11.07 4.37 6.12
C LEU A 61 10.24 5.67 6.28
N ASP A 62 9.62 5.84 7.44
CA ASP A 62 8.78 7.00 7.75
C ASP A 62 9.60 8.29 7.80
N ASP A 63 10.84 8.24 8.29
CA ASP A 63 11.75 9.39 8.29
C ASP A 63 12.15 9.81 6.87
N VAL A 64 12.43 8.85 5.99
CA VAL A 64 12.70 9.13 4.56
C VAL A 64 11.47 9.72 3.89
N LEU A 65 10.27 9.20 4.18
CA LEU A 65 9.02 9.75 3.66
C LEU A 65 8.82 11.20 4.14
N LYS A 66 8.97 11.49 5.43
CA LYS A 66 8.87 12.86 5.96
C LYS A 66 9.84 13.82 5.31
N SER A 67 11.04 13.36 4.92
CA SER A 67 12.01 14.22 4.21
C SER A 67 11.56 14.59 2.78
N LYS A 68 10.71 13.78 2.15
CA LYS A 68 10.19 14.00 0.78
C LYS A 68 8.99 14.95 0.73
N PHE A 69 8.28 15.13 1.83
CA PHE A 69 7.09 15.99 1.89
C PHE A 69 7.35 17.18 2.79
N ALA A 70 6.97 18.38 2.34
CA ALA A 70 7.25 19.60 3.11
C ALA A 70 6.43 19.68 4.41
N GLN A 71 5.26 19.02 4.44
CA GLN A 71 4.33 19.05 5.56
C GLN A 71 3.70 17.67 5.77
N VAL A 72 3.52 17.27 7.04
CA VAL A 72 2.88 15.99 7.41
C VAL A 72 1.47 15.88 6.82
N THR A 73 0.70 16.98 6.80
CA THR A 73 -0.63 17.00 6.18
C THR A 73 -0.57 16.62 4.70
N GLN A 74 0.40 17.15 3.95
CA GLN A 74 0.58 16.82 2.53
C GLN A 74 0.94 15.33 2.33
N LEU A 75 1.79 14.78 3.21
CA LEU A 75 2.12 13.35 3.22
C LEU A 75 0.88 12.49 3.50
N VAL A 76 0.03 12.90 4.45
CA VAL A 76 -1.23 12.19 4.76
C VAL A 76 -2.19 12.26 3.57
N ASP A 77 -2.39 13.43 2.98
CA ASP A 77 -3.31 13.63 1.86
C ASP A 77 -2.91 12.82 0.63
N ARG A 78 -1.62 12.83 0.27
CA ARG A 78 -1.10 12.01 -0.84
C ARG A 78 -1.21 10.52 -0.57
N ASN A 79 -0.99 10.07 0.66
CA ASN A 79 -1.19 8.67 1.02
C ASN A 79 -2.68 8.30 1.02
N MET A 80 -3.59 9.19 1.40
CA MET A 80 -5.03 8.96 1.25
C MET A 80 -5.43 8.82 -0.23
N GLU A 81 -4.86 9.63 -1.12
CA GLU A 81 -5.08 9.50 -2.56
C GLU A 81 -4.63 8.12 -3.09
N VAL A 82 -3.48 7.63 -2.61
CA VAL A 82 -2.99 6.26 -2.91
C VAL A 82 -3.98 5.20 -2.42
N VAL A 83 -4.51 5.34 -1.20
CA VAL A 83 -5.52 4.42 -0.65
C VAL A 83 -6.76 4.38 -1.55
N HIS A 84 -7.28 5.55 -1.92
CA HIS A 84 -8.45 5.65 -2.79
C HIS A 84 -8.20 4.99 -4.15
N LYS A 85 -7.09 5.34 -4.81
CA LYS A 85 -6.79 4.79 -6.14
C LYS A 85 -6.54 3.29 -6.12
N ALA A 86 -5.89 2.78 -5.08
CA ALA A 86 -5.69 1.34 -4.92
C ALA A 86 -6.99 0.59 -4.60
N SER A 87 -7.89 1.19 -3.83
CA SER A 87 -9.20 0.62 -3.52
C SER A 87 -10.06 0.44 -4.79
N GLU A 88 -9.96 1.38 -5.74
CA GLU A 88 -10.63 1.30 -7.05
C GLU A 88 -9.97 0.31 -8.02
N ALA A 89 -8.64 0.18 -7.93
CA ALA A 89 -7.85 -0.57 -8.90
C ALA A 89 -7.74 -2.07 -8.60
N VAL A 90 -8.13 -2.51 -7.40
CA VAL A 90 -8.06 -3.93 -7.01
C VAL A 90 -9.09 -4.76 -7.79
N GLN A 91 -8.63 -5.86 -8.37
CA GLN A 91 -9.47 -6.72 -9.23
C GLN A 91 -9.36 -8.18 -8.83
N GLU A 92 -10.43 -8.96 -8.99
CA GLU A 92 -10.33 -10.41 -8.86
C GLU A 92 -9.43 -10.98 -9.95
N TYR A 93 -8.62 -11.99 -9.58
CA TYR A 93 -7.70 -12.62 -10.51
C TYR A 93 -7.80 -14.13 -10.34
N PHE A 94 -8.01 -14.84 -11.46
CA PHE A 94 -8.13 -16.29 -11.50
C PHE A 94 -6.81 -16.89 -11.98
N ILE A 95 -6.14 -17.66 -11.12
CA ILE A 95 -4.98 -18.44 -11.52
C ILE A 95 -5.48 -19.72 -12.21
N LYS A 96 -5.25 -19.85 -13.52
CA LYS A 96 -5.41 -21.15 -14.20
C LYS A 96 -4.40 -22.13 -13.60
N LYS A 97 -4.91 -23.21 -13.00
CA LYS A 97 -4.08 -24.32 -12.51
C LYS A 97 -3.25 -24.85 -13.69
N ARG A 98 -1.93 -24.68 -13.64
CA ARG A 98 -1.04 -25.30 -14.62
C ARG A 98 -1.12 -26.81 -14.39
N GLU A 99 -1.55 -27.56 -15.39
CA GLU A 99 -1.43 -29.02 -15.34
C GLU A 99 0.05 -29.36 -15.18
N ALA A 100 0.37 -30.14 -14.16
CA ALA A 100 1.70 -30.66 -13.94
C ALA A 100 1.99 -31.70 -15.03
N GLY A 101 2.36 -31.21 -16.21
CA GLY A 101 2.77 -32.03 -17.35
C GLY A 101 4.12 -32.68 -17.07
N SER A 102 4.06 -33.98 -16.77
CA SER A 102 5.08 -35.01 -16.94
C SER A 102 6.49 -34.52 -17.30
N LEU A 103 7.36 -34.41 -16.30
CA LEU A 103 8.81 -34.47 -16.48
C LEU A 103 9.32 -35.78 -15.85
N CYS A 104 8.87 -36.91 -16.38
CA CYS A 104 9.47 -38.21 -16.14
C CYS A 104 9.47 -39.01 -17.45
N MET A 105 10.48 -38.77 -18.27
CA MET A 105 11.13 -39.75 -19.16
C MET A 105 12.02 -38.98 -20.13
N LEU A 106 13.32 -39.14 -19.96
CA LEU A 106 14.40 -39.22 -20.95
C LEU A 106 15.65 -39.42 -20.09
N ARG A 107 15.89 -40.68 -19.72
CA ARG A 107 17.01 -41.51 -20.21
C ARG A 107 18.35 -41.02 -19.70
#